data_AF-A0A5E4J4K2-F1
#
_entry.id   AF-A0A5E4J4K2-F1
#
_cell.length_a   1.000
_cell.length_b   1.000
_cell.length_c   1.000
_cell.angle_alpha   90.00
_cell.angle_beta   90.00
_cell.angle_gamma   90.00
#
_symmetry.space_group_name_H-M   'P 1'
#
loop_
_entity.id
_entity.type
_entity.pdbx_description
1 polymer ?
#
loop_
_entity_poly.entity_id
_entity_poly.type
_entity_poly.pdbx_seq_one_letter_code
_entity_poly.pdbx_strand_id
1 'polypeptide(L)'
;MSEFVCKAIIYKDIEDVYGPCGCGMNLATLPVLLPSDWAVVERPPQVEEHEFCKGFDFRRVSGFACNQVLEHDIEGVNYLANFSCCSECAEKAVECGYAVWSKKPYPMVLR
;
A
#
# COMPACT_ATOMS: atom_id res chain seq x y z
N MET A 1 21.38 6.67 -1.47
CA MET A 1 20.06 6.07 -1.20
C MET A 1 19.51 6.74 0.02
N SER A 2 18.43 7.51 -0.11
CA SER A 2 17.74 8.15 1.00
C SER A 2 17.21 7.04 1.92
N GLU A 3 17.60 7.01 3.19
CA GLU A 3 16.96 6.11 4.15
C GLU A 3 15.53 6.58 4.37
N PHE A 4 14.56 5.83 3.85
CA PHE A 4 13.15 6.04 4.17
C PHE A 4 12.94 5.70 5.65
N VAL A 5 12.56 6.71 6.44
CA VAL A 5 12.31 6.57 7.89
C VAL A 5 11.21 5.54 8.16
N CYS A 6 10.15 5.56 7.34
CA CYS A 6 9.07 4.58 7.37
C CYS A 6 8.89 3.98 5.97
N LYS A 7 8.67 2.66 5.89
CA LYS A 7 8.51 1.91 4.63
C LYS A 7 7.11 1.34 4.54
N ALA A 8 6.57 1.29 3.32
CA ALA A 8 5.33 0.57 3.05
C ALA A 8 5.51 -0.95 3.25
N ILE A 9 4.47 -1.63 3.69
CA ILE A 9 4.50 -3.08 3.92
C ILE A 9 3.62 -3.75 2.89
N ILE A 10 4.20 -4.64 2.10
CA ILE A 10 3.51 -5.37 1.04
C ILE A 10 3.30 -6.81 1.49
N TYR A 11 2.10 -7.32 1.33
CA TYR A 11 1.74 -8.67 1.72
C TYR A 11 1.68 -9.58 0.49
N LYS A 12 2.05 -10.85 0.69
CA LYS A 12 2.07 -11.86 -0.37
C LYS A 12 0.74 -12.58 -0.56
N ASP A 13 -0.20 -12.38 0.37
CA ASP A 13 -1.55 -12.91 0.22
C ASP A 13 -2.24 -12.16 -0.91
N ILE A 14 -2.54 -12.87 -1.98
CA ILE A 14 -3.29 -12.32 -3.11
C ILE A 14 -4.69 -11.97 -2.62
N GLU A 15 -5.14 -10.77 -2.93
CA GLU A 15 -6.51 -10.35 -2.71
C GLU A 15 -7.33 -10.47 -3.99
N ASP A 16 -8.63 -10.72 -3.84
CA ASP A 16 -9.62 -10.64 -4.91
C ASP A 16 -9.87 -9.17 -5.29
N VAL A 17 -8.84 -8.50 -5.84
CA VAL A 17 -8.89 -7.10 -6.28
C VAL A 17 -9.11 -7.03 -7.79
N TYR A 18 -10.11 -6.24 -8.20
CA TYR A 18 -10.53 -6.11 -9.60
C TYR A 18 -10.29 -4.69 -10.16
N GLY A 19 -9.29 -3.98 -9.61
CA GLY A 19 -8.94 -2.62 -10.02
C GLY A 19 -7.53 -2.53 -10.62
N PRO A 20 -7.27 -1.56 -11.51
CA PRO A 20 -5.92 -1.32 -12.02
C PRO A 20 -5.02 -0.79 -10.89
N CYS A 21 -3.76 -1.21 -10.90
CA CYS A 21 -2.70 -0.62 -10.09
C CYS A 21 -2.56 0.88 -10.42
N GLY A 22 -1.97 1.65 -9.50
CA GLY A 22 -1.67 3.08 -9.72
C GLY A 22 -0.86 3.35 -10.99
N CYS A 23 -0.07 2.39 -11.47
CA CYS A 23 0.67 2.48 -12.73
C CYS A 23 -0.20 2.28 -14.00
N GLY A 24 -1.48 1.91 -13.86
CA GLY A 24 -2.41 1.67 -14.97
C GLY A 24 -2.16 0.41 -15.82
N MET A 25 -1.06 -0.31 -15.58
CA MET A 25 -0.59 -1.39 -16.46
C MET A 25 -1.12 -2.78 -16.08
N ASN A 26 -1.28 -3.06 -14.78
CA ASN A 26 -1.56 -4.39 -14.25
C ASN A 26 -2.65 -4.34 -13.17
N LEU A 27 -3.26 -5.48 -12.86
CA LEU A 27 -4.21 -5.60 -11.75
C LEU A 27 -3.51 -5.47 -10.39
N ALA A 28 -4.15 -4.76 -9.45
CA ALA A 28 -3.62 -4.49 -8.13
C ALA A 28 -3.87 -5.65 -7.15
N THR A 29 -3.16 -6.77 -7.29
CA THR A 29 -3.46 -8.02 -6.56
C THR A 29 -2.80 -8.15 -5.18
N LEU A 30 -1.84 -7.29 -4.84
CA LEU A 30 -1.08 -7.36 -3.60
C LEU A 30 -1.52 -6.26 -2.63
N PRO A 31 -2.04 -6.59 -1.43
CA PRO A 31 -2.37 -5.59 -0.44
C PRO A 31 -1.12 -4.91 0.13
N VAL A 32 -1.28 -3.63 0.42
CA VAL A 32 -0.24 -2.74 0.93
C VAL A 32 -0.75 -1.97 2.14
N LEU A 33 0.07 -1.92 3.18
CA LEU A 33 -0.03 -0.94 4.25
C LEU A 33 0.87 0.24 3.92
N LEU A 34 0.26 1.42 3.80
CA LEU A 34 0.95 2.66 3.49
C LEU A 34 1.20 3.45 4.77
N PRO A 35 2.40 4.01 5.03
CA PRO A 35 2.61 4.89 6.18
C PRO A 35 1.62 6.07 6.12
N SER A 36 0.96 6.38 7.24
CA SER A 36 -0.02 7.47 7.30
C SER A 36 0.54 8.81 6.86
N ASP A 37 1.79 9.07 7.22
CA ASP A 37 2.47 10.33 6.91
C ASP A 37 2.60 10.57 5.40
N TRP A 38 2.69 9.49 4.61
CA TRP A 38 2.74 9.61 3.16
C TRP A 38 1.40 10.09 2.60
N ALA A 39 0.27 9.71 3.21
CA ALA A 39 -1.04 10.12 2.74
C ALA A 39 -1.50 11.47 3.33
N VAL A 40 -1.10 11.78 4.57
CA VAL A 40 -1.60 12.94 5.33
C VAL A 40 -0.67 14.15 5.22
N VAL A 41 0.65 13.93 5.21
CA VAL A 41 1.65 15.01 5.22
C VAL A 41 2.20 15.23 3.83
N GLU A 42 3.02 14.30 3.35
CA GLU A 42 3.65 14.40 2.03
C GLU A 42 4.20 13.05 1.59
N ARG A 43 3.97 12.71 0.32
CA ARG A 43 4.52 11.48 -0.29
C ARG A 43 6.01 11.70 -0.60
N PRO A 44 6.88 10.72 -0.32
CA PRO A 44 8.27 10.83 -0.74
C PRO A 44 8.37 11.01 -2.27
N PRO A 45 9.24 11.90 -2.79
CA PRO A 45 9.28 12.23 -4.22
C PRO A 45 9.44 11.01 -5.14
N GLN A 46 10.28 10.05 -4.76
CA GLN A 46 10.49 8.83 -5.53
C GLN A 46 9.24 7.93 -5.58
N VAL A 47 8.47 7.89 -4.49
CA VAL A 47 7.21 7.14 -4.41
C VAL A 47 6.15 7.81 -5.28
N GLU A 48 6.16 9.14 -5.33
CA GLU A 48 5.25 9.95 -6.14
C GLU A 48 5.50 9.78 -7.64
N GLU A 49 6.77 9.79 -8.06
CA GLU A 49 7.22 9.55 -9.44
C GLU A 49 6.87 8.14 -9.93
N HIS A 50 6.96 7.15 -9.05
CA HIS A 50 6.65 5.76 -9.40
C HIS A 50 5.15 5.44 -9.37
N GLU A 51 4.30 6.41 -9.02
CA GLU A 51 2.85 6.26 -8.87
C GLU A 51 2.42 5.10 -7.95
N PHE A 52 3.31 4.70 -7.04
CA PHE A 52 3.14 3.52 -6.19
C PHE A 52 1.93 3.70 -5.26
N CYS A 53 0.98 2.77 -5.25
CA CYS A 53 -0.24 2.87 -4.43
C CYS A 53 -1.05 4.17 -4.63
N LYS A 54 -1.00 4.77 -5.82
CA LYS A 54 -1.95 5.82 -6.24
C LYS A 54 -3.28 5.25 -6.76
N GLY A 55 -3.30 3.97 -7.10
CA GLY A 55 -4.52 3.27 -7.51
C GLY A 55 -5.48 3.16 -6.32
N PHE A 56 -6.64 3.78 -6.43
CA PHE A 56 -7.70 3.67 -5.44
C PHE A 56 -8.53 2.41 -5.73
N ASP A 57 -8.65 1.50 -4.75
CA ASP A 57 -9.66 0.43 -4.84
C ASP A 57 -11.04 1.04 -4.63
N PHE A 58 -11.70 1.33 -5.76
CA PHE A 58 -13.04 1.94 -5.79
C PHE A 58 -14.08 1.13 -5.00
N ARG A 59 -13.92 -0.18 -4.77
CA ARG A 59 -14.88 -0.95 -3.96
C ARG A 59 -14.69 -0.70 -2.47
N ARG A 60 -13.45 -0.57 -2.00
CA ARG A 60 -13.15 -0.20 -0.59
C ARG A 60 -13.56 1.24 -0.26
N VAL A 61 -13.65 2.10 -1.27
CA VAL A 61 -14.05 3.51 -1.12
C VAL A 61 -15.55 3.76 -1.42
N SER A 62 -16.18 2.99 -2.32
CA SER A 62 -17.54 3.29 -2.81
C SER A 62 -18.62 2.31 -2.31
N GLY A 63 -18.24 1.17 -1.75
CA GLY A 63 -19.16 0.18 -1.21
C GLY A 63 -19.20 0.22 0.32
N PHE A 64 -20.09 1.02 0.89
CA PHE A 64 -20.47 1.00 2.31
C PHE A 64 -19.38 1.37 3.34
N ALA A 65 -19.55 2.55 3.94
CA ALA A 65 -18.86 3.01 5.16
C ALA A 65 -17.34 3.28 5.04
N CYS A 66 -16.99 4.43 4.47
CA CYS A 66 -15.71 5.12 4.69
C CYS A 66 -15.51 5.60 6.15
N ASN A 67 -15.75 4.77 7.16
CA ASN A 67 -15.50 5.08 8.57
C ASN A 67 -14.39 4.24 9.19
N GLN A 68 -13.74 3.36 8.43
CA GLN A 68 -12.58 2.61 8.89
C GLN A 68 -11.46 2.75 7.86
N VAL A 69 -10.84 3.92 7.82
CA VAL A 69 -9.41 3.96 7.57
C VAL A 69 -8.83 3.16 8.74
N LEU A 70 -8.54 1.88 8.50
CA LEU A 70 -8.02 0.98 9.54
C LEU A 70 -6.57 1.38 9.77
N GLU A 71 -6.41 2.39 10.61
CA GLU A 71 -5.13 2.77 11.19
C GLU A 71 -4.59 1.57 11.95
N HIS A 72 -3.40 1.13 11.55
CA HIS A 72 -2.74 -0.01 12.12
C HIS A 72 -1.37 0.41 12.63
N ASP A 73 -1.20 0.44 13.95
CA ASP A 73 0.11 0.67 14.55
C ASP A 73 0.95 -0.61 14.46
N ILE A 74 2.11 -0.48 13.83
CA ILE A 74 3.15 -1.51 13.83
C ILE A 74 4.42 -0.86 14.34
N GLU A 75 4.88 -1.28 15.52
CA GLU A 75 6.14 -0.84 16.11
C GLU A 75 6.21 0.70 16.28
N GLY A 76 5.09 1.36 16.55
CA GLY A 76 5.01 2.82 16.73
C GLY A 76 4.89 3.61 15.43
N VAL A 77 4.70 2.95 14.28
CA VAL A 77 4.41 3.58 12.99
C VAL A 77 2.95 3.31 12.63
N ASN A 78 2.22 4.39 12.33
CA ASN A 78 0.84 4.32 11.88
C ASN A 78 0.78 4.00 10.38
N TYR A 79 0.01 2.98 10.05
CA TYR A 79 -0.24 2.53 8.69
C TYR A 79 -1.70 2.64 8.31
N LEU A 80 -1.95 2.90 7.04
CA LEU A 80 -3.26 2.91 6.42
C LEU A 80 -3.41 1.65 5.56
N ALA A 81 -4.51 0.93 5.77
CA ALA A 81 -4.94 -0.17 4.89
C ALA A 81 -5.70 0.36 3.66
N ASN A 82 -6.24 -0.56 2.85
CA ASN A 82 -7.04 -0.29 1.64
C ASN A 82 -6.24 0.18 0.42
N PHE A 83 -4.93 -0.08 0.39
CA PHE A 83 -4.10 0.10 -0.79
C PHE A 83 -3.72 -1.27 -1.35
N SER A 84 -3.67 -1.37 -2.68
CA SER A 84 -3.19 -2.58 -3.36
C SER A 84 -2.30 -2.18 -4.53
N CYS A 85 -1.39 -3.07 -4.92
CA CYS A 85 -0.42 -2.85 -5.98
C CYS A 85 -0.22 -4.11 -6.83
N CYS A 86 0.31 -3.95 -8.04
CA CYS A 86 0.71 -5.10 -8.86
C CYS A 86 2.11 -5.59 -8.45
N SER A 87 2.44 -6.83 -8.82
CA SER A 87 3.72 -7.46 -8.50
C SER A 87 4.93 -6.66 -8.98
N GLU A 88 4.90 -6.12 -10.20
CA GLU A 88 6.02 -5.35 -10.76
C GLU A 88 6.30 -4.07 -9.95
N CYS A 89 5.25 -3.32 -9.61
CA CYS A 89 5.40 -2.12 -8.79
C CYS A 89 5.83 -2.46 -7.35
N ALA A 90 5.38 -3.59 -6.82
CA ALA A 90 5.79 -4.09 -5.50
C ALA A 90 7.27 -4.47 -5.47
N GLU A 91 7.76 -5.21 -6.47
CA GLU A 91 9.18 -5.57 -6.61
C GLU A 91 10.05 -4.32 -6.74
N LYS A 92 9.68 -3.42 -7.66
CA LYS A 92 10.37 -2.13 -7.84
C LYS A 92 10.42 -1.32 -6.54
N ALA A 93 9.33 -1.31 -5.77
CA ALA A 93 9.26 -0.59 -4.50
C ALA A 93 10.22 -1.13 -3.43
N VAL A 94 10.37 -2.46 -3.38
CA VAL A 94 11.31 -3.13 -2.47
C VAL A 94 12.75 -2.89 -2.92
N GLU A 95 13.05 -2.99 -4.21
CA GLU A 95 14.38 -2.69 -4.77
C GLU A 95 14.81 -1.25 -4.53
N CYS A 96 13.87 -0.30 -4.67
CA CYS A 96 14.13 1.12 -4.40
C CYS A 96 14.19 1.45 -2.91
N GLY A 97 13.85 0.50 -2.03
CA GLY A 97 14.03 0.60 -0.58
C GLY A 97 12.94 1.31 0.20
N TYR A 98 11.86 1.74 -0.45
CA TYR A 98 10.72 2.41 0.21
C TYR A 98 9.58 1.45 0.59
N ALA A 99 9.66 0.18 0.20
CA ALA A 99 8.75 -0.86 0.68
C ALA A 99 9.50 -2.11 1.17
N VAL A 100 8.80 -2.95 1.93
CA VAL A 100 9.28 -4.25 2.40
C VAL A 100 8.21 -5.31 2.26
N TRP A 101 8.62 -6.54 2.03
CA TRP A 101 7.72 -7.70 2.10
C TRP A 101 7.41 -8.04 3.56
N SER A 102 6.13 -8.17 3.88
CA SER A 102 5.69 -8.72 5.15
C SER A 102 6.16 -10.17 5.30
N LYS A 103 6.60 -10.52 6.51
CA LYS A 103 6.85 -11.90 6.93
C LYS A 103 5.59 -12.60 7.44
N LYS A 104 4.52 -11.83 7.69
CA LYS A 104 3.24 -12.29 8.24
C LYS A 104 2.15 -12.19 7.17
N PRO A 105 1.11 -13.04 7.24
CA PRO A 105 -0.03 -12.90 6.34
C PRO A 105 -0.78 -11.60 6.58
N TYR A 106 -1.51 -11.13 5.56
CA TYR A 106 -2.35 -9.94 5.64
C TYR A 106 -3.41 -10.13 6.72
N PRO A 107 -3.50 -9.23 7.73
CA PRO A 107 -4.41 -9.43 8.85
C PRO A 107 -5.86 -9.53 8.40
N MET A 108 -6.59 -10.56 8.87
CA MET A 108 -8.00 -10.77 8.47
C MET A 108 -8.91 -9.60 8.84
N VAL A 109 -8.57 -8.84 9.89
CA VAL A 109 -9.32 -7.64 10.30
C VAL A 109 -9.20 -6.49 9.29
N LEU A 110 -8.21 -6.54 8.39
CA LEU A 110 -7.94 -5.53 7.36
C LEU A 110 -8.37 -5.97 5.95
N ARG A 111 -8.89 -7.20 5.82
CA ARG A 111 -9.41 -7.78 4.56
C ARG A 111 -10.81 -7.28 4.25
#